data_AF-A0A6P5F3R7-F1
#
_entry.id   AF-A0A6P5F3R7-F1
#
_cell.length_a   1.000
_cell.length_b   1.000
_cell.length_c   1.000
_cell.angle_alpha   90.00
_cell.angle_beta   90.00
_cell.angle_gamma   90.00
#
_symmetry.space_group_name_H-M   'P 1'
#
loop_
_entity.id
_entity.type
_entity.pdbx_description
1 polymer ?
#
loop_
_entity_poly.entity_id
_entity_poly.type
_entity_poly.pdbx_seq_one_letter_code
_entity_poly.pdbx_strand_id
1 'polypeptide(L)'
;MAAEGAAAARNAKESLELAFQMSEILGAGLDRHTLSLLVALCDRGLNPEALAALVRELSPPPSSSASASAAASEKSALRSDPSPLLLSILYVRDLRF
;
A
#
# COMPACT_ATOMS: atom_id res chain seq x y z
N MET A 1 6.14 -20.56 -36.48
CA MET A 1 6.90 -19.56 -35.70
C MET A 1 6.09 -18.88 -34.59
N ALA A 2 4.76 -18.65 -34.72
CA ALA A 2 3.95 -18.04 -33.65
C ALA A 2 3.75 -18.92 -32.38
N ALA A 3 3.80 -20.25 -32.51
CA ALA A 3 3.63 -21.17 -31.37
C ALA A 3 4.82 -21.19 -30.40
N GLU A 4 6.04 -20.93 -30.89
CA GLU A 4 7.26 -20.92 -30.08
C GLU A 4 7.30 -19.71 -29.13
N GLY A 5 6.89 -18.54 -29.62
CA GLY A 5 6.76 -17.33 -28.79
C GLY A 5 5.71 -17.48 -27.68
N ALA A 6 4.62 -18.21 -27.92
CA ALA A 6 3.60 -18.48 -26.91
C ALA A 6 4.10 -19.42 -25.80
N ALA A 7 4.95 -20.41 -26.14
CA ALA A 7 5.58 -21.29 -25.17
C ALA A 7 6.63 -20.54 -24.32
N ALA A 8 7.47 -19.72 -24.96
CA ALA A 8 8.45 -18.88 -24.26
C ALA A 8 7.78 -17.91 -23.27
N ALA A 9 6.67 -17.28 -23.67
CA ALA A 9 5.92 -16.37 -22.80
C ALA A 9 5.25 -17.09 -21.62
N ARG A 10 4.85 -18.36 -21.77
CA ARG A 10 4.33 -19.17 -20.65
C ARG A 10 5.45 -19.50 -19.66
N ASN A 11 6.58 -19.97 -20.16
CA ASN A 11 7.73 -20.32 -19.32
C ASN A 11 8.24 -19.10 -18.53
N ALA A 12 8.30 -17.92 -19.16
CA ALA A 12 8.67 -16.68 -18.46
C ALA A 12 7.71 -16.33 -17.32
N LYS A 13 6.39 -16.52 -17.53
CA LYS A 13 5.38 -16.29 -16.48
C LYS A 13 5.50 -17.29 -15.33
N GLU A 14 5.72 -18.56 -15.64
CA GLU A 14 5.93 -19.61 -14.63
C GLU A 14 7.20 -19.35 -13.81
N SER A 15 8.28 -18.94 -14.47
CA SER A 15 9.53 -18.57 -13.80
C SER A 15 9.35 -17.38 -12.84
N LEU A 16 8.62 -16.35 -13.28
CA LEU A 16 8.32 -15.18 -12.45
C LEU A 16 7.42 -15.54 -11.26
N GLU A 17 6.43 -16.39 -11.47
CA GLU A 17 5.54 -16.85 -10.40
C GLU A 17 6.27 -17.69 -9.35
N LEU A 18 7.23 -18.53 -9.77
CA LEU A 18 8.07 -19.29 -8.86
C LEU A 18 8.97 -18.36 -8.03
N ALA A 19 9.58 -17.34 -8.67
CA ALA A 19 10.37 -16.34 -7.98
C ALA A 19 9.55 -15.52 -6.96
N PHE A 20 8.29 -15.21 -7.28
CA PHE A 20 7.38 -14.55 -6.35
C PHE A 20 7.10 -15.40 -5.12
N GLN A 21 6.81 -16.70 -5.30
CA GLN A 21 6.63 -17.63 -4.18
C GLN A 21 7.88 -17.73 -3.29
N MET A 22 9.07 -17.74 -3.89
CA MET A 22 10.33 -17.69 -3.13
C MET A 22 10.43 -16.42 -2.29
N SER A 23 10.06 -15.26 -2.85
CA SER A 23 10.11 -13.98 -2.14
C SER A 23 9.12 -13.91 -0.95
N GLU A 24 7.95 -14.53 -1.09
CA GLU A 24 6.94 -14.65 -0.02
C GLU A 24 7.46 -15.53 1.12
N ILE A 25 8.08 -16.67 0.80
CA ILE A 25 8.71 -17.56 1.80
C ILE A 25 9.83 -16.83 2.55
N LEU A 26 10.62 -16.02 1.85
CA LEU A 26 11.70 -15.23 2.43
C LEU A 26 11.19 -13.99 3.19
N GLY A 27 9.89 -13.67 3.11
CA GLY A 27 9.31 -12.48 3.74
C GLY A 27 9.86 -11.17 3.18
N ALA A 28 10.25 -11.15 1.89
CA ALA A 28 10.83 -9.97 1.25
C ALA A 28 9.82 -8.83 1.04
N GLY A 29 8.51 -9.13 1.08
CA GLY A 29 7.43 -8.14 0.94
C GLY A 29 7.36 -7.48 -0.44
N LEU A 30 7.78 -8.18 -1.49
CA LEU A 30 7.82 -7.66 -2.86
C LEU A 30 6.54 -8.00 -3.62
N ASP A 31 5.89 -7.00 -4.21
CA ASP A 31 4.76 -7.22 -5.11
C ASP A 31 5.20 -7.87 -6.44
N ARG A 32 4.30 -8.60 -7.10
CA ARG A 32 4.54 -9.23 -8.42
C ARG A 32 5.05 -8.22 -9.45
N HIS A 33 4.53 -6.98 -9.43
CA HIS A 33 4.95 -5.93 -10.35
C HIS A 33 6.41 -5.50 -10.07
N THR A 34 6.74 -5.26 -8.80
CA THR A 34 8.09 -4.89 -8.37
C THR A 34 9.09 -5.97 -8.70
N LEU A 35 8.77 -7.23 -8.43
CA LEU A 35 9.62 -8.37 -8.76
C LEU A 35 9.86 -8.47 -10.27
N SER A 36 8.82 -8.29 -11.09
CA SER A 36 8.96 -8.27 -12.55
C SER A 36 9.92 -7.18 -13.03
N LEU A 37 9.85 -5.98 -12.42
CA LEU A 37 10.73 -4.88 -12.76
C LEU A 37 12.18 -5.17 -12.33
N LEU A 38 12.38 -5.72 -11.13
CA LEU A 38 13.71 -6.11 -10.64
C LEU A 38 14.36 -7.18 -11.53
N VAL A 39 13.59 -8.17 -12.00
CA VAL A 39 14.09 -9.17 -12.95
C VAL A 39 14.52 -8.51 -14.27
N ALA A 40 13.72 -7.61 -14.82
CA ALA A 40 14.07 -6.89 -16.05
C ALA A 40 15.30 -5.97 -15.87
N LEU A 41 15.49 -5.41 -14.68
CA LEU A 41 16.64 -4.59 -14.32
C LEU A 41 17.91 -5.46 -14.14
N CYS A 42 17.78 -6.62 -13.50
CA CYS A 42 18.87 -7.61 -13.40
C CYS A 42 19.29 -8.16 -14.76
N ASP A 43 18.33 -8.40 -15.67
CA ASP A 43 18.61 -8.87 -17.05
C ASP A 43 19.46 -7.86 -17.84
N ARG A 44 19.36 -6.56 -17.50
CA ARG A 44 20.21 -5.47 -18.03
C ARG A 44 21.61 -5.41 -17.42
N GLY A 45 21.95 -6.31 -16.50
CA GLY A 45 23.26 -6.37 -15.84
C GLY A 45 23.39 -5.47 -14.60
N LEU A 46 22.28 -5.01 -14.03
CA LEU A 46 22.31 -4.23 -12.79
C LEU A 46 22.63 -5.14 -11.60
N ASN A 47 23.37 -4.58 -10.63
CA ASN A 47 23.78 -5.32 -9.45
C ASN A 47 22.58 -5.62 -8.54
N PRO A 48 22.27 -6.90 -8.27
CA PRO A 48 21.16 -7.28 -7.38
C PRO A 48 21.32 -6.77 -5.95
N GLU A 49 22.55 -6.62 -5.44
CA GLU A 49 22.81 -6.05 -4.11
C GLU A 49 22.38 -4.58 -4.01
N ALA A 50 22.69 -3.79 -5.04
CA ALA A 50 22.30 -2.38 -5.09
C ALA A 50 20.78 -2.21 -5.23
N LEU A 51 20.14 -3.08 -6.02
CA LEU A 51 18.69 -3.14 -6.14
C LEU A 51 18.03 -3.51 -4.81
N ALA A 52 18.57 -4.48 -4.07
CA ALA A 52 18.07 -4.86 -2.75
C ALA A 52 18.16 -3.71 -1.75
N ALA A 53 19.25 -2.94 -1.76
CA ALA A 53 19.38 -1.74 -0.91
C ALA A 53 18.30 -0.69 -1.23
N LEU A 54 18.11 -0.37 -2.52
CA LEU A 54 17.08 0.57 -2.96
C LEU A 54 15.67 0.12 -2.58
N VAL A 55 15.36 -1.17 -2.77
CA VAL A 55 14.06 -1.74 -2.42
C VAL A 55 13.81 -1.67 -0.91
N ARG A 56 14.85 -1.87 -0.09
CA ARG A 56 14.76 -1.74 1.37
C ARG A 56 14.57 -0.28 1.82
N GLU A 57 15.14 0.68 1.10
CA GLU A 57 14.93 2.11 1.38
C GLU A 57 13.55 2.61 0.93
N LEU A 58 13.04 2.08 -0.18
CA LEU A 58 11.73 2.46 -0.73
C LEU A 58 10.56 1.73 -0.06
N SER A 59 10.80 0.54 0.52
CA SER A 59 9.78 -0.20 1.24
C SER A 59 9.47 0.49 2.58
N PRO A 60 8.22 0.91 2.83
CA PRO A 60 7.87 1.50 4.10
C PRO A 60 8.14 0.48 5.22
N PRO A 61 8.57 0.93 6.42
CA PRO A 61 8.74 0.03 7.54
C PRO A 61 7.41 -0.72 7.80
N PRO A 62 7.44 -2.00 8.21
CA PRO A 62 6.24 -2.83 8.42
C PRO A 62 5.38 -2.37 9.62
N SER A 63 5.39 -1.09 9.97
CA SER A 63 4.75 -0.50 11.15
C SER A 63 4.13 0.86 10.82
N SER A 64 3.08 0.86 9.98
CA SER A 64 1.99 1.85 10.05
C SER A 64 0.77 1.47 9.20
N SER A 65 0.33 0.21 9.28
CA SER A 65 -1.02 -0.17 8.82
C SER A 65 -1.76 -1.02 9.84
N ALA A 66 -1.53 -0.75 11.13
CA ALA A 66 -2.41 -1.19 12.21
C ALA A 66 -2.96 0.06 12.90
N SER A 67 -4.28 0.19 12.91
CA SER A 67 -5.08 1.18 13.65
C SER A 67 -5.49 2.48 12.92
N ALA A 68 -6.43 2.36 11.98
CA ALA A 68 -7.37 3.44 11.67
C ALA A 68 -8.75 2.95 11.14
N SER A 69 -9.22 1.77 11.54
CA SER A 69 -10.57 1.29 11.16
C SER A 69 -11.33 0.64 12.31
N ALA A 70 -11.38 1.31 13.46
CA ALA A 70 -12.21 0.90 14.60
C ALA A 70 -12.72 2.11 15.40
N ALA A 71 -13.44 3.04 14.76
CA ALA A 71 -14.18 4.09 15.47
C ALA A 71 -15.32 4.67 14.61
N ALA A 72 -16.30 3.84 14.21
CA ALA A 72 -17.56 4.33 13.65
C ALA A 72 -18.71 3.33 13.90
N SER A 73 -18.93 3.00 15.18
CA SER A 73 -20.24 2.53 15.66
C SER A 73 -20.71 3.56 16.68
N GLU A 74 -21.13 4.71 16.14
CA GLU A 74 -21.70 5.81 16.91
C GLU A 74 -23.04 5.34 17.48
N LYS A 75 -23.01 5.17 18.81
CA LYS A 75 -24.09 4.71 19.66
C LYS A 75 -25.24 5.70 19.55
N SER A 76 -26.18 5.36 18.67
CA SER A 76 -27.51 5.96 18.62
C SER A 76 -28.12 6.00 20.03
N ALA A 77 -28.69 7.16 20.33
CA ALA A 77 -29.55 7.45 21.48
C ALA A 77 -28.88 7.44 22.86
N LEU A 78 -28.46 8.63 23.33
CA LEU A 78 -29.06 9.21 24.54
C LEU A 78 -28.65 10.68 24.75
N ARG A 79 -29.67 11.53 24.72
CA ARG A 79 -29.89 12.68 25.61
C ARG A 79 -28.99 13.92 25.52
N SER A 80 -29.74 15.01 25.48
CA SER A 80 -29.51 16.29 26.16
C SER A 80 -28.78 17.38 25.41
N ASP A 81 -29.63 18.21 24.81
CA ASP A 81 -29.69 19.67 24.97
C ASP A 81 -28.46 20.46 24.50
N PRO A 82 -28.57 21.30 23.45
CA PRO A 82 -27.55 22.30 23.20
C PRO A 82 -27.57 23.32 24.35
N SER A 83 -26.51 23.34 25.13
CA SER A 83 -26.27 24.35 26.17
C SER A 83 -26.48 25.75 25.58
N PRO A 84 -27.22 26.66 26.24
CA PRO A 84 -27.60 27.98 25.71
C PRO A 84 -26.41 28.91 25.40
N LEU A 85 -25.19 28.53 25.79
CA LEU A 85 -23.97 29.30 25.52
C LEU A 85 -23.52 29.23 24.06
N LEU A 86 -23.84 28.15 23.34
CA LEU A 86 -23.49 28.06 21.91
C LEU A 86 -24.33 29.01 21.06
N LEU A 87 -25.57 29.27 21.48
CA LEU A 87 -26.45 30.23 20.80
C LEU A 87 -25.96 31.67 21.00
N SER A 88 -25.45 32.02 22.18
CA SER A 88 -24.85 33.34 22.44
C SER A 88 -23.55 33.58 21.68
N ILE A 89 -22.70 32.55 21.54
CA ILE A 89 -21.42 32.65 20.80
C ILE A 89 -21.67 32.82 19.30
N LEU A 90 -22.68 32.13 18.75
CA LEU A 90 -23.04 32.27 17.35
C LEU A 90 -23.78 33.59 17.06
N TYR A 91 -24.60 34.08 17.99
CA TYR A 91 -25.32 35.35 17.82
C TYR A 91 -24.41 36.59 17.85
N VAL A 92 -23.37 36.60 18.71
CA VAL A 92 -22.43 37.73 18.79
C VAL A 92 -21.60 37.89 17.51
N ARG A 93 -21.43 36.82 16.72
CA ARG A 93 -20.63 36.86 15.50
C ARG A 93 -21.40 37.36 14.27
N ASP A 94 -22.71 37.52 14.36
CA ASP A 94 -23.57 38.08 13.31
C ASP A 94 -23.84 39.59 13.51
N LEU A 95 -23.56 40.14 14.70
CA LEU A 95 -23.81 41.54 15.07
C LEU A 95 -22.58 42.47 14.96
N ARG A 96 -21.62 42.16 14.07
CA ARG A 96 -20.64 43.17 13.62
C ARG A 96 -21.08 43.77 12.29
N PHE A 97 -21.96 44.75 12.38
CA PHE A 97 -21.97 45.90 11.47
C PHE A 97 -21.09 47.00 12.09
#